data_AF-A0A4Y9ZH58-F1
#
_entry.id   AF-A0A4Y9ZH58-F1
#
_cell.length_a   1.000
_cell.length_b   1.000
_cell.length_c   1.000
_cell.angle_alpha   90.00
_cell.angle_beta   90.00
_cell.angle_gamma   90.00
#
_symmetry.space_group_name_H-M   'P 1'
#
loop_
_entity.id
_entity.type
_entity.pdbx_description
1 polymer ?
#
loop_
_entity_poly.entity_id
_entity_poly.type
_entity_poly.pdbx_seq_one_letter_code
_entity_poly.pdbx_strand_id
1 'polypeptide(L)'
;MRLYAPPSRHLETRGLAWKPSPDHYTKRMYHIGFHLGAIAYGVHIVVFLLCLHALFKQRRRRPCSTRALLAYVSFMFICGTLSNVFNECISEFAFISAPHATYYLSHQNQFQPRWYLPVYVLGVVPSWMQDGLLLYRFLLIFGFKWYLLPLPLLLFLASIISSSIILAQLANPTFEIWRNTIDLALCYWSSTTALTVLLTASSSRARLPPPR
;
A
#
# COMPACT_ATOMS: atom_id res chain seq x y z
N MET A 1 25.29 10.06 69.41
CA MET A 1 26.06 9.70 68.21
C MET A 1 25.07 9.38 67.09
N ARG A 2 24.72 10.37 66.25
CA ARG A 2 23.78 10.18 65.13
C ARG A 2 24.56 9.70 63.91
N LEU A 3 24.30 8.48 63.47
CA LEU A 3 24.84 7.92 62.23
C LEU A 3 24.19 8.62 61.05
N TYR A 4 25.02 9.32 60.27
CA TYR A 4 24.65 9.98 59.02
C TYR A 4 24.54 8.91 57.93
N ALA A 5 23.32 8.53 57.55
CA ALA A 5 23.11 7.65 56.41
C ALA A 5 23.26 8.47 55.11
N PRO A 6 24.10 8.07 54.15
CA PRO A 6 24.25 8.80 52.89
C PRO A 6 22.96 8.68 52.06
N PRO A 7 22.59 9.70 51.27
CA PRO A 7 21.41 9.66 50.42
C PRO A 7 21.57 8.55 49.38
N SER A 8 20.58 7.67 49.35
CA SER A 8 20.49 6.52 48.45
C SER A 8 20.67 6.88 46.97
N ARG A 9 21.60 6.18 46.29
CA ARG A 9 21.83 6.16 44.83
C ARG A 9 20.66 5.55 44.02
N HIS A 10 19.41 5.69 44.47
CA HIS A 10 18.23 5.13 43.79
C HIS A 10 17.55 6.10 42.82
N LEU A 11 18.03 7.34 42.71
CA LEU A 11 17.44 8.35 41.83
C LEU A 11 18.17 8.50 40.48
N GLU A 12 19.45 8.13 40.37
CA GLU A 12 20.19 8.20 39.09
C GLU A 12 19.81 7.08 38.10
N THR A 13 19.35 5.92 38.58
CA THR A 13 18.89 4.84 37.69
C THR A 13 17.53 5.11 37.06
N ARG A 14 16.75 6.07 37.59
CA ARG A 14 15.47 6.48 36.98
C ARG A 14 15.66 7.39 35.76
N GLY A 15 16.77 8.12 35.68
CA GLY A 15 17.12 8.95 34.51
C GLY A 15 17.67 8.16 33.31
N LEU A 16 18.13 6.92 33.55
CA LEU A 16 18.70 6.03 32.52
C LEU A 16 17.76 4.88 32.12
N ALA A 17 16.62 4.71 32.80
CA ALA A 17 15.69 3.60 32.58
C ALA A 17 14.82 3.73 31.33
N TRP A 18 14.75 4.91 30.69
CA TRP A 18 13.93 5.15 29.51
C TRP A 18 14.76 5.58 28.30
N LYS A 19 15.78 4.79 27.95
CA LYS A 19 16.35 4.85 26.61
C LYS A 19 15.65 3.79 25.76
N PRO A 20 14.63 4.17 24.96
CA PRO A 20 13.94 3.20 24.11
C PRO A 20 14.97 2.53 23.20
N SER A 21 14.90 1.20 23.10
CA SER A 21 15.75 0.47 22.16
C SER A 21 15.51 1.03 20.73
N PRO A 22 16.50 0.97 19.82
CA PRO A 22 16.34 1.43 18.44
C PRO A 22 15.05 0.87 17.77
N ASP A 23 14.67 -0.35 18.14
CA ASP A 23 13.50 -1.06 17.61
C ASP A 23 12.15 -0.49 18.09
N HIS A 24 12.14 0.27 19.20
CA HIS A 24 10.91 0.79 19.78
C HIS A 24 10.23 1.82 18.84
N TYR A 25 11.02 2.66 18.17
CA TYR A 25 10.48 3.62 17.20
C TYR A 25 9.86 2.90 15.99
N THR A 26 10.57 1.91 15.45
CA THR A 26 10.10 1.10 14.33
C THR A 26 8.78 0.38 14.65
N LYS A 27 8.67 -0.23 15.84
CA LYS A 27 7.44 -0.86 16.31
C LYS A 27 6.25 0.11 16.34
N ARG A 28 6.48 1.33 16.84
CA ARG A 28 5.44 2.38 16.88
C ARG A 28 5.04 2.83 15.48
N MET A 29 6.00 2.99 14.57
CA MET A 29 5.74 3.36 13.18
C MET A 29 4.90 2.30 12.47
N TYR A 30 5.23 1.01 12.62
CA TYR A 30 4.42 -0.08 12.05
C TYR A 30 3.03 -0.13 12.66
N HIS A 31 2.90 -0.01 13.98
CA HIS A 31 1.60 0.03 14.64
C HIS A 31 0.72 1.16 14.11
N ILE A 32 1.26 2.39 14.01
CA ILE A 32 0.56 3.54 13.42
C ILE A 32 0.22 3.26 11.94
N GLY A 33 1.12 2.63 11.19
CA GLY A 33 0.92 2.25 9.80
C GLY A 33 -0.27 1.31 9.59
N PHE A 34 -0.44 0.29 10.44
CA PHE A 34 -1.61 -0.60 10.39
C PHE A 34 -2.92 0.18 10.60
N HIS A 35 -2.98 1.03 11.61
CA HIS A 35 -4.17 1.87 11.87
C HIS A 35 -4.47 2.84 10.73
N LEU A 36 -3.45 3.45 10.13
CA LEU A 36 -3.61 4.28 8.94
C LEU A 36 -4.13 3.47 7.75
N GLY A 37 -3.68 2.22 7.60
CA GLY A 37 -4.20 1.27 6.61
C GLY A 37 -5.70 1.00 6.81
N ALA A 38 -6.14 0.73 8.04
CA ALA A 38 -7.54 0.51 8.36
C ALA A 38 -8.43 1.74 8.06
N ILE A 39 -7.94 2.95 8.37
CA ILE A 39 -8.64 4.20 8.03
C ILE A 39 -8.75 4.36 6.51
N ALA A 40 -7.65 4.12 5.77
CA ALA A 40 -7.64 4.17 4.31
C ALA A 40 -8.59 3.14 3.69
N TYR A 41 -8.70 1.95 4.29
CA TYR A 41 -9.67 0.94 3.87
C TYR A 41 -11.12 1.41 4.07
N GLY A 42 -11.42 2.18 5.13
CA GLY A 42 -12.70 2.85 5.29
C GLY A 42 -13.06 3.76 4.10
N VAL A 43 -12.09 4.53 3.61
CA VAL A 43 -12.26 5.35 2.39
C VAL A 43 -12.50 4.46 1.17
N HIS A 44 -11.78 3.34 1.06
CA HIS A 44 -11.95 2.37 -0.02
C HIS A 44 -13.39 1.81 -0.09
N ILE A 45 -14.00 1.48 1.07
CA ILE A 45 -15.41 1.05 1.15
C ILE A 45 -16.34 2.14 0.61
N VAL A 46 -16.17 3.38 1.05
CA VAL A 46 -17.05 4.49 0.62
C VAL A 46 -16.94 4.70 -0.90
N VAL A 47 -15.73 4.71 -1.45
CA VAL A 47 -15.51 4.84 -2.90
C VAL A 47 -16.13 3.67 -3.67
N PHE A 48 -15.98 2.44 -3.15
CA PHE A 48 -16.63 1.26 -3.74
C PHE A 48 -18.15 1.42 -3.78
N LEU A 49 -18.79 1.82 -2.67
CA LEU A 49 -20.24 2.02 -2.60
C LEU A 49 -20.73 3.12 -3.55
N LEU A 50 -19.98 4.22 -3.67
CA LEU A 50 -20.28 5.30 -4.62
C LEU A 50 -20.19 4.81 -6.07
N CYS A 51 -19.13 4.08 -6.42
CA CYS A 51 -18.97 3.46 -7.74
C CYS A 51 -20.08 2.45 -8.02
N LEU A 52 -20.43 1.64 -7.04
CA LEU A 52 -21.49 0.64 -7.12
C LEU A 52 -22.85 1.31 -7.41
N HIS A 53 -23.19 2.35 -6.65
CA HIS A 53 -24.42 3.11 -6.85
C HIS A 53 -24.49 3.77 -8.25
N ALA A 54 -23.38 4.37 -8.71
CA ALA A 54 -23.31 4.96 -10.03
C ALA A 54 -23.49 3.92 -11.16
N LEU A 55 -22.84 2.75 -11.03
CA LEU A 55 -22.97 1.64 -11.97
C LEU A 55 -24.38 1.06 -11.99
N PHE A 56 -25.02 0.89 -10.83
CA PHE A 56 -26.40 0.41 -10.77
C PHE A 56 -27.38 1.35 -11.49
N LYS A 57 -27.19 2.67 -11.37
CA LYS A 57 -27.98 3.65 -12.13
C LYS A 57 -27.73 3.55 -13.64
N GLN A 58 -26.49 3.31 -14.06
CA GLN A 58 -26.10 3.18 -15.46
C GLN A 58 -26.53 1.84 -16.10
N ARG A 59 -26.78 0.80 -15.29
CA ARG A 59 -27.17 -0.55 -15.74
C ARG A 59 -28.40 -0.55 -16.65
N ARG A 60 -29.33 0.38 -16.46
CA ARG A 60 -30.54 0.51 -17.29
C ARG A 60 -30.25 0.93 -18.75
N ARG A 61 -29.11 1.60 -19.00
CA ARG A 61 -28.76 2.13 -20.33
C ARG A 61 -27.83 1.21 -21.13
N ARG A 62 -26.90 0.51 -20.48
CA ARG A 62 -25.90 -0.36 -21.16
C ARG A 62 -25.62 -1.64 -20.34
N PRO A 63 -26.52 -2.62 -20.33
CA PRO A 63 -26.49 -3.72 -19.36
C PRO A 63 -25.24 -4.61 -19.45
N CYS A 64 -24.76 -4.97 -20.64
CA CYS A 64 -23.60 -5.88 -20.78
C CYS A 64 -22.29 -5.24 -20.30
N SER A 65 -21.98 -4.02 -20.76
CA SER A 65 -20.77 -3.30 -20.35
C SER A 65 -20.80 -2.95 -18.85
N THR A 66 -21.96 -2.56 -18.33
CA THR A 66 -22.10 -2.30 -16.89
C THR A 66 -21.92 -3.54 -16.04
N ARG A 67 -22.40 -4.73 -16.47
CA ARG A 67 -22.19 -5.98 -15.73
C ARG A 67 -20.72 -6.37 -15.66
N ALA A 68 -19.97 -6.21 -16.76
CA ALA A 68 -18.53 -6.47 -16.77
C ALA A 68 -17.79 -5.52 -15.82
N LEU A 69 -18.11 -4.22 -15.86
CA LEU A 69 -17.49 -3.21 -14.99
C LEU A 69 -17.87 -3.41 -13.51
N LEU A 70 -19.09 -3.89 -13.23
CA LEU A 70 -19.54 -4.26 -11.90
C LEU A 70 -18.73 -5.44 -11.34
N ALA A 71 -18.57 -6.51 -12.14
CA ALA A 71 -17.77 -7.67 -11.77
C ALA A 71 -16.31 -7.27 -11.49
N TYR A 72 -15.76 -6.40 -12.35
CA TYR A 72 -14.40 -5.86 -12.22
C TYR A 72 -14.20 -5.08 -10.91
N VAL A 73 -15.09 -4.13 -10.59
CA VAL A 73 -14.99 -3.32 -9.37
C VAL A 73 -15.23 -4.17 -8.13
N SER A 74 -16.18 -5.11 -8.16
CA SER A 74 -16.40 -6.05 -7.06
C SER A 74 -15.20 -6.97 -6.81
N PHE A 75 -14.55 -7.45 -7.87
CA PHE A 75 -13.34 -8.26 -7.72
C PHE A 75 -12.22 -7.49 -7.02
N MET A 76 -11.94 -6.25 -7.45
CA MET A 76 -10.94 -5.40 -6.80
C MET A 76 -11.28 -5.16 -5.32
N PHE A 77 -12.55 -4.92 -5.00
CA PHE A 77 -13.00 -4.72 -3.63
C PHE A 77 -12.81 -5.96 -2.74
N ILE A 78 -13.10 -7.16 -3.27
CA ILE A 78 -12.88 -8.42 -2.55
C ILE A 78 -11.39 -8.62 -2.27
N CYS A 79 -10.53 -8.42 -3.27
CA CYS A 79 -9.08 -8.54 -3.09
C CYS A 79 -8.55 -7.52 -2.07
N GLY A 80 -8.96 -6.25 -2.16
CA GLY A 80 -8.57 -5.22 -1.20
C GLY A 80 -9.03 -5.52 0.23
N THR A 81 -10.25 -6.06 0.38
CA THR A 81 -10.79 -6.50 1.67
C THR A 81 -9.98 -7.65 2.26
N LEU A 82 -9.69 -8.68 1.46
CA LEU A 82 -8.88 -9.81 1.91
C LEU A 82 -7.46 -9.36 2.27
N SER A 83 -6.84 -8.51 1.46
CA SER A 83 -5.52 -7.92 1.75
C SER A 83 -5.51 -7.21 3.10
N ASN A 84 -6.53 -6.40 3.40
CA ASN A 84 -6.65 -5.71 4.69
C ASN A 84 -6.83 -6.70 5.86
N VAL A 85 -7.69 -7.71 5.72
CA VAL A 85 -7.89 -8.75 6.75
C VAL A 85 -6.59 -9.47 7.06
N PHE A 86 -5.84 -9.91 6.04
CA PHE A 86 -4.55 -10.56 6.26
C PHE A 86 -3.54 -9.62 6.92
N ASN A 87 -3.55 -8.33 6.57
CA ASN A 87 -2.68 -7.33 7.19
C ASN A 87 -2.96 -7.18 8.70
N GLU A 88 -4.23 -7.20 9.10
CA GLU A 88 -4.62 -7.19 10.52
C GLU A 88 -4.23 -8.48 11.25
N CYS A 89 -4.41 -9.65 10.62
CA CYS A 89 -3.94 -10.92 11.21
C CYS A 89 -2.42 -10.93 11.44
N ILE A 90 -1.65 -10.35 10.52
CA ILE A 90 -0.20 -10.19 10.67
C ILE A 90 0.12 -9.23 11.81
N SER A 91 -0.59 -8.10 11.90
CA SER A 91 -0.45 -7.13 13.00
C SER A 91 -0.71 -7.81 14.35
N GLU A 92 -1.82 -8.54 14.48
CA GLU A 92 -2.19 -9.28 15.68
C GLU A 92 -1.10 -10.29 16.07
N PHE A 93 -0.65 -11.11 15.10
CA PHE A 93 0.40 -12.09 15.34
C PHE A 93 1.71 -11.43 15.81
N ALA A 94 2.07 -10.29 15.22
CA ALA A 94 3.29 -9.57 15.53
C ALA A 94 3.28 -8.91 16.92
N PHE A 95 2.13 -8.41 17.38
CA PHE A 95 2.03 -7.69 18.65
C PHE A 95 1.58 -8.56 19.83
N ILE A 96 0.75 -9.58 19.59
CA ILE A 96 0.18 -10.44 20.64
C ILE A 96 0.93 -11.76 20.75
N SER A 97 0.97 -12.53 19.65
CA SER A 97 1.41 -13.93 19.68
C SER A 97 2.93 -14.11 19.76
N ALA A 98 3.69 -13.19 19.18
CA ALA A 98 5.15 -13.24 19.20
C ALA A 98 5.74 -11.82 19.30
N PRO A 99 5.81 -11.21 20.50
CA PRO A 99 6.32 -9.85 20.65
C PRO A 99 7.80 -9.69 20.25
N HIS A 100 8.59 -10.77 20.20
CA HIS A 100 9.94 -10.77 19.60
C HIS A 100 9.92 -10.73 18.06
N ALA A 101 8.81 -11.12 17.43
CA ALA A 101 8.62 -11.07 15.97
C ALA A 101 8.47 -9.65 15.42
N THR A 102 8.32 -8.65 16.29
CA THR A 102 8.44 -7.25 15.88
C THR A 102 9.83 -6.87 15.35
N TYR A 103 10.89 -7.61 15.69
CA TYR A 103 12.19 -7.50 15.02
C TYR A 103 12.12 -7.99 13.55
N TYR A 104 11.23 -8.92 13.25
CA TYR A 104 10.99 -9.41 11.89
C TYR A 104 10.12 -8.46 11.07
N LEU A 105 9.34 -7.59 11.72
CA LEU A 105 8.62 -6.49 11.05
C LEU A 105 9.56 -5.45 10.45
N SER A 106 10.67 -5.11 11.13
CA SER A 106 11.66 -4.18 10.56
C SER A 106 12.48 -4.80 9.43
N HIS A 107 12.62 -6.13 9.44
CA HIS A 107 13.26 -6.91 8.39
C HIS A 107 12.20 -7.68 7.60
N GLN A 108 11.21 -6.99 7.01
CA GLN A 108 10.04 -7.54 6.28
C GLN A 108 10.36 -8.71 5.30
N ASN A 109 11.63 -8.91 4.95
CA ASN A 109 12.11 -9.93 4.02
C ASN A 109 12.95 -11.08 4.61
N GLN A 110 13.31 -11.10 5.91
CA GLN A 110 14.40 -11.99 6.36
C GLN A 110 13.96 -13.28 7.08
N PHE A 111 12.78 -13.35 7.72
CA PHE A 111 12.49 -14.48 8.62
C PHE A 111 11.13 -15.20 8.42
N GLN A 112 10.08 -14.56 7.88
CA GLN A 112 8.76 -15.19 7.63
C GLN A 112 8.06 -14.62 6.36
N PRO A 113 8.69 -14.67 5.18
CA PRO A 113 8.18 -14.02 3.96
C PRO A 113 6.84 -14.59 3.45
N ARG A 114 6.53 -15.85 3.78
CA ARG A 114 5.34 -16.57 3.28
C ARG A 114 4.01 -15.96 3.73
N TRP A 115 3.98 -15.31 4.88
CA TRP A 115 2.74 -14.77 5.46
C TRP A 115 2.35 -13.44 4.80
N TYR A 116 3.34 -12.68 4.32
CA TYR A 116 3.11 -11.43 3.59
C TYR A 116 2.77 -11.65 2.12
N LEU A 117 3.13 -12.80 1.54
CA LEU A 117 2.90 -13.09 0.12
C LEU A 117 1.43 -12.92 -0.28
N PRO A 118 0.42 -13.48 0.44
CA PRO A 118 -0.99 -13.24 0.12
C PRO A 118 -1.39 -11.76 0.17
N VAL A 119 -0.92 -11.00 1.18
CA VAL A 119 -1.20 -9.56 1.32
C VAL A 119 -0.70 -8.80 0.09
N TYR A 120 0.54 -9.06 -0.31
CA TYR A 120 1.17 -8.41 -1.46
C TYR A 120 0.48 -8.80 -2.76
N VAL A 121 0.18 -10.08 -3.00
CA VAL A 121 -0.53 -10.50 -4.21
C VAL A 121 -1.92 -9.85 -4.30
N LEU A 122 -2.67 -9.88 -3.20
CA LEU A 122 -4.02 -9.33 -3.11
C LEU A 122 -4.05 -7.79 -3.13
N GLY A 123 -2.92 -7.11 -2.88
CA GLY A 123 -2.78 -5.67 -3.03
C GLY A 123 -2.26 -5.23 -4.40
N VAL A 124 -1.22 -5.90 -4.89
CA VAL A 124 -0.54 -5.57 -6.14
C VAL A 124 -1.41 -5.84 -7.36
N VAL A 125 -2.10 -6.98 -7.41
CA VAL A 125 -2.93 -7.32 -8.60
C VAL A 125 -4.06 -6.31 -8.80
N PRO A 126 -4.86 -5.95 -7.77
CA PRO A 126 -5.84 -4.86 -7.89
C PRO A 126 -5.22 -3.50 -8.20
N SER A 127 -4.00 -3.22 -7.73
CA SER A 127 -3.30 -1.97 -8.07
C SER A 127 -3.00 -1.87 -9.56
N TRP A 128 -2.53 -2.95 -10.19
CA TRP A 128 -2.28 -2.98 -11.64
C TRP A 128 -3.58 -2.81 -12.42
N MET A 129 -4.65 -3.43 -11.95
CA MET A 129 -5.97 -3.26 -12.52
C MET A 129 -6.42 -1.79 -12.44
N GLN A 130 -6.34 -1.18 -11.26
CA GLN A 130 -6.70 0.22 -11.03
C GLN A 130 -5.89 1.18 -11.92
N ASP A 131 -4.57 1.01 -11.99
CA ASP A 131 -3.69 1.82 -12.84
C ASP A 131 -4.01 1.63 -14.33
N GLY A 132 -4.30 0.39 -14.76
CA GLY A 132 -4.75 0.09 -16.11
C GLY A 132 -6.09 0.76 -16.46
N LEU A 133 -7.03 0.82 -15.50
CA LEU A 133 -8.31 1.53 -15.69
C LEU A 133 -8.11 3.04 -15.83
N LEU A 134 -7.20 3.63 -15.05
CA LEU A 134 -6.85 5.05 -15.18
C LEU A 134 -6.20 5.33 -16.54
N LEU A 135 -5.31 4.46 -17.00
CA LEU A 135 -4.67 4.57 -18.31
C LEU A 135 -5.68 4.46 -19.46
N TYR A 136 -6.63 3.53 -19.36
CA TYR A 136 -7.74 3.40 -20.30
C TYR A 136 -8.60 4.67 -20.34
N ARG A 137 -8.96 5.22 -19.17
CA ARG A 137 -9.73 6.47 -19.07
C ARG A 137 -8.99 7.64 -19.70
N PHE A 138 -7.67 7.71 -19.50
CA PHE A 138 -6.83 8.74 -20.08
C PHE A 138 -6.86 8.68 -21.62
N LEU A 139 -6.68 7.50 -22.21
CA LEU A 139 -6.75 7.32 -23.66
C LEU A 139 -8.11 7.75 -24.23
N LEU A 140 -9.20 7.42 -23.54
CA LEU A 140 -10.55 7.84 -23.94
C LEU A 140 -10.71 9.38 -23.93
N ILE A 141 -10.22 10.07 -22.90
CA ILE A 141 -10.36 11.53 -22.76
C ILE A 141 -9.57 12.26 -23.85
N PHE A 142 -8.36 11.80 -24.16
CA PHE A 142 -7.51 12.42 -25.17
C PHE A 142 -7.76 11.89 -26.59
N GLY A 143 -8.82 11.09 -26.81
CA GLY A 143 -9.18 10.59 -28.14
C GLY A 143 -8.09 9.74 -28.79
N PHE A 144 -7.44 8.86 -28.01
CA PHE A 144 -6.37 7.96 -28.47
C PHE A 144 -5.16 8.66 -29.10
N LYS A 145 -4.82 9.85 -28.60
CA LYS A 145 -3.59 10.56 -28.97
C LYS A 145 -2.35 9.84 -28.43
N TRP A 146 -1.79 8.96 -29.26
CA TRP A 146 -0.66 8.07 -28.92
C TRP A 146 0.60 8.80 -28.45
N TYR A 147 0.83 10.06 -28.82
CA TYR A 147 2.01 10.83 -28.41
C TYR A 147 2.04 11.16 -26.91
N LEU A 148 0.90 11.15 -26.21
CA LEU A 148 0.81 11.38 -24.76
C LEU A 148 0.93 10.09 -23.93
N LEU A 149 0.93 8.93 -24.58
CA LEU A 149 0.96 7.62 -23.94
C LEU A 149 2.34 7.17 -23.40
N PRO A 150 3.51 7.51 -24.01
CA PRO A 150 4.77 6.90 -23.62
C PRO A 150 5.14 7.10 -22.15
N LEU A 151 4.92 8.31 -21.63
CA LEU A 151 5.29 8.64 -20.25
C LEU A 151 4.42 7.90 -19.20
N PRO A 152 3.08 7.94 -19.25
CA PRO A 152 2.24 7.11 -18.38
C PRO A 152 2.51 5.61 -18.52
N LEU A 153 2.74 5.13 -19.76
CA LEU A 153 3.00 3.73 -20.02
C LEU A 153 4.33 3.28 -19.39
N LEU A 154 5.37 4.10 -19.46
CA LEU A 154 6.66 3.81 -18.83
C LEU A 154 6.53 3.70 -17.30
N LEU A 155 5.78 4.60 -16.66
CA LEU A 155 5.52 4.54 -15.22
C LEU A 155 4.71 3.30 -14.83
N PHE A 156 3.73 2.91 -15.65
CA PHE A 156 2.95 1.69 -15.46
C PHE A 156 3.79 0.42 -15.61
N LEU A 157 4.69 0.37 -16.60
CA LEU A 157 5.61 -0.74 -16.76
C LEU A 157 6.62 -0.80 -15.60
N ALA A 158 7.12 0.35 -15.15
CA ALA A 158 8.00 0.42 -13.99
C ALA A 158 7.31 -0.12 -12.72
N SER A 159 6.03 0.18 -12.51
CA SER A 159 5.26 -0.35 -11.37
C SER A 159 5.06 -1.87 -11.49
N ILE A 160 4.75 -2.41 -12.68
CA ILE A 160 4.63 -3.86 -12.90
C ILE A 160 5.95 -4.58 -12.66
N ILE A 161 7.05 -4.07 -13.21
CA ILE A 161 8.38 -4.69 -13.10
C ILE A 161 8.81 -4.72 -11.63
N SER A 162 8.78 -3.57 -10.95
CA SER A 162 9.19 -3.46 -9.55
C SER A 162 8.37 -4.36 -8.63
N SER A 163 7.03 -4.36 -8.77
CA SER A 163 6.17 -5.22 -7.96
C SER A 163 6.31 -6.72 -8.26
N SER A 164 6.56 -7.09 -9.53
CA SER A 164 6.84 -8.50 -9.89
C SER A 164 8.12 -9.01 -9.25
N ILE A 165 9.17 -8.18 -9.20
CA ILE A 165 10.43 -8.51 -8.54
C ILE A 165 10.22 -8.66 -7.02
N ILE A 166 9.44 -7.76 -6.39
CA ILE A 166 9.09 -7.88 -4.97
C ILE A 166 8.34 -9.19 -4.69
N LEU A 167 7.35 -9.55 -5.53
CA LEU A 167 6.63 -10.82 -5.39
C LEU A 167 7.58 -12.03 -5.52
N ALA A 168 8.54 -11.98 -6.44
CA ALA A 168 9.54 -13.04 -6.60
C ALA A 168 10.46 -13.17 -5.37
N GLN A 169 10.85 -12.04 -4.77
CA GLN A 169 11.63 -12.00 -3.53
C GLN A 169 10.84 -12.55 -2.33
N LEU A 170 9.55 -12.22 -2.23
CA LEU A 170 8.67 -12.74 -1.18
C LEU A 170 8.39 -14.24 -1.36
N ALA A 171 8.33 -14.73 -2.59
CA ALA A 171 8.16 -16.15 -2.87
C ALA A 171 9.42 -16.97 -2.53
N ASN A 172 10.61 -16.39 -2.77
CA ASN A 172 11.90 -17.03 -2.54
C ASN A 172 12.84 -16.13 -1.71
N PRO A 173 12.91 -16.31 -0.37
CA PRO A 173 13.77 -15.47 0.48
C PRO A 173 15.27 -15.62 0.18
N THR A 174 15.68 -16.69 -0.50
CA THR A 174 17.06 -16.92 -0.92
C THR A 174 17.48 -16.07 -2.13
N PHE A 175 16.51 -15.43 -2.80
CA PHE A 175 16.71 -14.67 -4.02
C PHE A 175 17.07 -13.20 -3.67
N GLU A 176 18.31 -12.96 -3.25
CA GLU A 176 18.79 -11.66 -2.76
C GLU A 176 19.36 -10.76 -3.86
N ILE A 177 18.61 -10.51 -4.94
CA ILE A 177 19.14 -9.79 -6.12
C ILE A 177 19.62 -8.36 -5.77
N TRP A 178 19.06 -7.71 -4.75
CA TRP A 178 19.28 -6.27 -4.47
C TRP A 178 19.29 -5.86 -3.00
N ARG A 179 19.82 -6.69 -2.08
CA ARG A 179 19.66 -6.46 -0.63
C ARG A 179 20.16 -5.09 -0.11
N ASN A 180 21.03 -4.38 -0.84
CA ASN A 180 21.71 -3.18 -0.34
C ASN A 180 21.69 -1.93 -1.26
N THR A 181 21.06 -1.95 -2.43
CA THR A 181 21.28 -0.86 -3.42
C THR A 181 20.02 -0.08 -3.81
N ILE A 182 18.85 -0.71 -3.84
CA ILE A 182 17.59 -0.06 -4.27
C ILE A 182 16.42 -0.60 -3.46
N ASP A 183 15.68 0.30 -2.79
CA ASP A 183 14.40 -0.01 -2.19
C ASP A 183 13.33 -0.16 -3.29
N LEU A 184 13.14 -1.40 -3.74
CA LEU A 184 12.18 -1.73 -4.79
C LEU A 184 10.74 -1.41 -4.38
N ALA A 185 10.42 -1.51 -3.08
CA ALA A 185 9.11 -1.15 -2.59
C ALA A 185 8.89 0.35 -2.78
N LEU A 186 9.88 1.18 -2.43
CA LEU A 186 9.82 2.62 -2.71
C LEU A 186 9.65 2.91 -4.20
N CYS A 187 10.38 2.20 -5.08
CA CYS A 187 10.24 2.35 -6.53
C CYS A 187 8.81 2.01 -7.02
N TYR A 188 8.25 0.91 -6.53
CA TYR A 188 6.87 0.52 -6.84
C TYR A 188 5.84 1.56 -6.35
N TRP A 189 5.88 1.93 -5.06
CA TRP A 189 4.91 2.87 -4.49
C TRP A 189 5.01 4.26 -5.09
N SER A 190 6.24 4.72 -5.39
CA SER A 190 6.47 6.01 -6.01
C SER A 190 5.97 6.05 -7.47
N SER A 191 6.21 5.00 -8.26
CA SER A 191 5.78 4.93 -9.66
C SER A 191 4.26 4.86 -9.83
N THR A 192 3.53 4.04 -9.06
CA THR A 192 2.06 4.01 -9.09
C THR A 192 1.43 5.33 -8.62
N THR A 193 2.02 5.96 -7.59
CA THR A 193 1.54 7.27 -7.11
C THR A 193 1.79 8.37 -8.16
N ALA A 194 2.98 8.40 -8.75
CA ALA A 194 3.32 9.35 -9.82
C ALA A 194 2.39 9.18 -11.02
N LEU A 195 2.10 7.93 -11.42
CA LEU A 195 1.15 7.62 -12.48
C LEU A 195 -0.25 8.16 -12.14
N THR A 196 -0.75 7.88 -10.93
CA THR A 196 -2.06 8.32 -10.48
C THR A 196 -2.17 9.85 -10.48
N VAL A 197 -1.17 10.56 -9.96
CA VAL A 197 -1.12 12.03 -9.94
C VAL A 197 -1.09 12.59 -11.36
N LEU A 198 -0.24 12.06 -12.22
CA LEU A 198 -0.08 12.51 -13.60
C LEU A 198 -1.37 12.30 -14.42
N LEU A 199 -2.00 11.13 -14.32
CA LEU A 199 -3.23 10.80 -15.03
C LEU A 199 -4.43 11.63 -14.51
N THR A 200 -4.46 11.91 -13.21
CA THR A 200 -5.51 12.73 -12.61
C THR A 200 -5.36 14.20 -13.00
N ALA A 201 -4.14 14.75 -12.93
CA ALA A 201 -3.84 16.13 -13.29
C ALA A 201 -4.06 16.41 -14.79
N SER A 202 -3.73 15.46 -15.67
CA SER A 202 -4.00 15.58 -17.10
C SER A 202 -5.49 15.51 -17.42
N SER A 203 -6.21 14.58 -16.78
CA SER A 203 -7.67 14.44 -16.94
C SER A 203 -8.45 15.66 -16.48
N SER A 204 -7.98 16.39 -15.45
CA SER A 204 -8.65 17.59 -14.94
C SER A 204 -8.47 18.78 -15.88
N ARG A 205 -7.26 18.97 -16.44
CA ARG A 205 -6.98 20.03 -17.42
C ARG A 205 -7.77 19.87 -18.71
N ALA A 206 -8.01 18.64 -19.17
CA ALA A 206 -8.76 18.37 -20.39
C ALA A 206 -10.25 18.77 -20.32
N ARG A 207 -10.80 19.06 -19.13
CA ARG A 207 -12.19 19.48 -18.93
C ARG A 207 -12.41 21.00 -18.93
N LEU A 208 -11.34 21.80 -19.02
CA LEU A 208 -11.48 23.25 -19.12
C LEU A 208 -11.89 23.62 -20.56
N PRO A 209 -12.97 24.41 -20.76
CA PRO A 209 -13.30 24.92 -22.08
C PRO A 209 -12.13 25.78 -22.59
N PRO A 210 -11.86 25.80 -23.91
CA PRO A 210 -10.82 26.65 -24.46
C PRO A 210 -11.08 28.12 -24.05
N PRO A 211 -10.03 28.89 -23.69
CA PRO A 211 -10.18 30.33 -23.53
C PRO A 211 -10.71 30.90 -24.85
N ARG A 212 -11.82 31.64 -24.76
CA ARG A 212 -12.46 32.33 -25.89
C ARG A 212 -11.61 33.50 -26.35
#